data_AF-A0A8B3N992-F1
#
_entry.id   AF-A0A8B3N992-F1
#
_cell.length_a   1.000
_cell.length_b   1.000
_cell.length_c   1.000
_cell.angle_alpha   90.00
_cell.angle_beta   90.00
_cell.angle_gamma   90.00
#
_symmetry.space_group_name_H-M   'P 1'
#
loop_
_entity.id
_entity.type
_entity.pdbx_description
1 polymer ?
#
loop_
_entity_poly.entity_id
_entity_poly.type
_entity_poly.pdbx_seq_one_letter_code
_entity_poly.pdbx_strand_id
1 'polypeptide(L)'
;RGAFIRSPAHWRRHYLDKIYQCAADEAHKVGVFGHGFTYSGHPVIAAVAAEAIRIYSEIDFVTQARRLGDHLHGALADALGDHPLVGEARGRGFIAGVQIVEDRAPVASSRPS
;
A
#
# COMPACT_ATOMS: atom_id res chain seq x y z
N ARG A 1 0.90 20.40 12.27
CA ARG A 1 2.04 20.87 11.45
C ARG A 1 2.80 19.64 10.99
N GLY A 2 2.78 19.34 9.70
CA GLY A 2 3.40 18.13 9.14
C GLY A 2 3.35 18.19 7.62
N ALA A 3 4.36 18.82 7.04
CA ALA A 3 4.47 19.16 5.63
C ALA A 3 4.86 17.94 4.77
N PHE A 4 3.99 16.94 4.68
CA PHE A 4 4.28 15.70 3.93
C PHE A 4 3.77 15.68 2.48
N ILE A 5 3.04 16.71 2.04
CA ILE A 5 2.54 16.81 0.66
C ILE A 5 2.95 18.18 0.10
N ARG A 6 4.20 18.31 -0.34
CA ARG A 6 4.59 19.40 -1.24
C ARG A 6 4.08 19.10 -2.64
N SER A 7 3.86 20.15 -3.43
CA SER A 7 3.18 20.08 -4.74
C SER A 7 3.78 19.04 -5.68
N PRO A 8 2.98 18.51 -6.64
CA PRO A 8 3.44 17.50 -7.59
C PRO A 8 4.70 17.85 -8.40
N ALA A 9 4.98 19.14 -8.58
CA ALA A 9 6.16 19.63 -9.27
C ALA A 9 7.42 19.58 -8.38
N HIS A 10 7.26 19.77 -7.08
CA HIS A 10 8.37 19.82 -6.13
C HIS A 10 9.00 18.44 -5.91
N TRP A 11 8.20 17.36 -5.88
CA TRP A 11 8.75 16.01 -5.70
C TRP A 11 9.49 15.50 -6.94
N ARG A 12 8.95 15.77 -8.14
CA ARG A 12 9.56 15.33 -9.41
C ARG A 12 10.95 15.89 -9.59
N ARG A 13 11.14 17.18 -9.29
CA ARG A 13 12.41 17.85 -9.54
C ARG A 13 13.48 17.63 -8.46
N HIS A 14 13.08 17.41 -7.20
CA HIS A 14 14.06 17.32 -6.11
C HIS A 14 14.39 15.91 -5.66
N TYR A 15 13.44 14.97 -5.75
CA TYR A 15 13.65 13.61 -5.26
C TYR A 15 13.92 12.63 -6.38
N LEU A 16 13.25 12.77 -7.53
CA LEU A 16 13.47 11.87 -8.65
C LEU A 16 14.88 12.02 -9.22
N ASP A 17 15.34 13.25 -9.40
CA ASP A 17 16.71 13.54 -9.87
C ASP A 17 17.75 12.96 -8.91
N LYS A 18 17.54 13.07 -7.59
CA LYS A 18 18.45 12.49 -6.59
C LYS A 18 18.45 10.97 -6.59
N ILE A 19 17.28 10.34 -6.72
CA ILE A 19 17.15 8.87 -6.78
C ILE A 19 17.79 8.34 -8.05
N TYR A 20 17.50 8.99 -9.19
CA TYR A 20 18.10 8.64 -10.48
C TYR A 20 19.62 8.80 -10.45
N GLN A 21 20.11 9.94 -9.96
CA GLN A 21 21.54 10.21 -9.91
C GLN A 21 22.26 9.22 -9.00
N CYS A 22 21.69 8.89 -7.84
CA CYS A 22 22.21 7.84 -6.96
C CYS A 22 22.34 6.49 -7.69
N ALA A 23 21.29 6.06 -8.40
CA ALA A 23 21.32 4.81 -9.15
C ALA A 23 22.35 4.83 -10.30
N ALA A 24 22.47 5.96 -11.01
CA ALA A 24 23.43 6.14 -12.09
C ALA A 24 24.89 6.14 -11.57
N ASP A 25 25.16 6.85 -10.48
CA ASP A 25 26.48 6.95 -9.87
C ASP A 25 26.96 5.59 -9.36
N GLU A 26 26.08 4.79 -8.75
CA GLU A 26 26.43 3.44 -8.29
C GLU A 26 26.59 2.45 -9.44
N ALA A 27 25.74 2.52 -10.48
CA ALA A 27 25.92 1.71 -11.68
C ALA A 27 27.29 1.96 -12.32
N HIS A 28 27.72 3.23 -12.43
CA HIS A 28 29.04 3.58 -12.94
C HIS A 28 30.21 2.94 -12.15
N LYS A 29 30.05 2.72 -10.84
CA LYS A 29 31.09 2.10 -9.99
C LYS A 29 31.17 0.58 -10.15
N VAL A 30 30.02 -0.09 -10.33
CA VAL A 30 29.93 -1.56 -10.36
C VAL A 30 29.92 -2.15 -11.79
N GLY A 31 29.86 -1.30 -12.82
CA GLY A 31 29.80 -1.70 -14.22
C GLY A 31 28.37 -1.78 -14.76
N VAL A 32 28.07 -2.76 -15.63
CA VAL A 32 26.69 -2.90 -16.13
C VAL A 32 25.80 -3.45 -15.01
N PHE A 33 24.76 -2.69 -14.64
CA PHE A 33 23.68 -3.22 -13.82
C PHE A 33 22.90 -4.26 -14.64
N GLY A 34 23.27 -5.53 -14.50
CA GLY A 34 22.72 -6.67 -15.24
C GLY A 34 21.29 -7.05 -14.82
N HIS A 35 20.37 -6.09 -14.82
CA HIS A 35 18.96 -6.28 -14.51
C HIS A 35 18.12 -5.70 -15.64
N GLY A 36 17.37 -6.57 -16.31
CA GLY A 36 16.53 -6.18 -17.42
C GLY A 36 15.55 -7.29 -17.78
N PHE A 37 14.33 -6.90 -18.14
CA PHE A 37 13.32 -7.79 -18.69
C PHE A 37 12.88 -7.22 -20.04
N THR A 38 12.50 -8.08 -20.98
CA THR A 38 12.09 -7.70 -22.34
C THR A 38 11.00 -6.62 -22.37
N TYR A 39 10.12 -6.59 -21.36
CA TYR A 39 9.02 -5.63 -21.26
C TYR A 39 9.19 -4.60 -20.13
N SER A 40 10.37 -4.52 -19.50
CA SER A 40 10.64 -3.51 -18.48
C SER A 40 10.58 -2.11 -19.12
N GLY A 41 9.81 -1.19 -18.53
CA GLY A 41 9.64 0.16 -19.06
C GLY A 41 8.75 0.25 -20.30
N HIS A 42 7.88 -0.74 -20.57
CA HIS A 42 6.98 -0.71 -21.72
C HIS A 42 6.12 0.59 -21.74
N PRO A 43 6.17 1.41 -22.80
CA PRO A 43 5.60 2.76 -22.80
C PRO A 43 4.08 2.77 -22.60
N VAL A 44 3.36 1.78 -23.13
CA VAL A 44 1.91 1.65 -22.92
C VAL A 44 1.57 1.36 -21.46
N ILE A 45 2.32 0.47 -20.79
CA ILE A 45 2.07 0.14 -19.38
C ILE A 45 2.38 1.36 -18.51
N ALA A 46 3.46 2.08 -18.82
CA ALA A 46 3.81 3.32 -18.12
C ALA A 46 2.70 4.39 -18.26
N ALA A 47 2.12 4.55 -19.46
CA ALA A 47 1.02 5.47 -19.69
C ALA A 47 -0.24 5.08 -18.90
N VAL A 48 -0.62 3.80 -18.92
CA VAL A 48 -1.78 3.28 -18.15
C VAL A 48 -1.56 3.47 -16.64
N ALA A 49 -0.37 3.16 -16.13
CA ALA A 49 -0.05 3.33 -14.72
C ALA A 49 -0.10 4.80 -14.29
N ALA A 50 0.43 5.71 -15.12
CA ALA A 50 0.38 7.15 -14.85
C ALA A 50 -1.05 7.67 -14.77
N GLU A 51 -1.93 7.20 -15.67
CA GLU A 51 -3.33 7.56 -15.68
C GLU A 51 -4.10 7.01 -14.48
N ALA A 52 -3.85 5.76 -14.08
CA ALA A 52 -4.43 5.19 -12.87
C ALA A 52 -4.07 6.02 -11.61
N ILE A 53 -2.81 6.45 -11.49
CA ILE A 53 -2.35 7.30 -10.39
C ILE A 53 -3.04 8.68 -10.43
N ARG A 54 -3.25 9.26 -11.62
CA ARG A 54 -3.99 10.51 -11.79
C ARG A 54 -5.42 10.36 -11.27
N ILE A 55 -6.13 9.32 -11.70
CA ILE A 55 -7.50 9.03 -11.25
C ILE A 55 -7.55 8.87 -9.73
N TYR A 56 -6.64 8.11 -9.14
CA TYR A 56 -6.59 7.92 -7.68
C TYR A 56 -6.40 9.24 -6.92
N SER A 57 -5.65 10.18 -7.49
CA SER A 57 -5.45 11.51 -6.91
C SER A 57 -6.69 12.38 -7.04
N GLU A 58 -7.40 12.31 -8.17
CA GLU A 58 -8.60 13.10 -8.44
C GLU A 58 -9.79 12.71 -7.57
N ILE A 59 -9.95 11.42 -7.30
CA ILE A 59 -11.05 10.91 -6.45
C ILE A 59 -10.70 10.93 -4.95
N ASP A 60 -9.52 11.45 -4.58
CA ASP A 60 -8.96 11.37 -3.23
C ASP A 60 -9.06 9.95 -2.64
N PHE A 61 -8.58 8.96 -3.42
CA PHE A 61 -8.80 7.54 -3.17
C PHE A 61 -8.35 7.12 -1.77
N VAL A 62 -7.23 7.66 -1.28
CA VAL A 62 -6.68 7.32 0.04
C VAL A 62 -7.62 7.76 1.18
N THR A 63 -8.20 8.95 1.07
CA THR A 63 -9.17 9.43 2.07
C THR A 63 -10.46 8.62 2.00
N GLN A 64 -10.95 8.31 0.81
CA GLN A 64 -12.14 7.45 0.65
C GLN A 64 -11.90 6.05 1.20
N ALA A 65 -10.75 5.44 0.89
CA ALA A 65 -10.38 4.12 1.40
C ALA A 65 -10.27 4.11 2.93
N ARG A 66 -9.80 5.19 3.55
CA ARG A 66 -9.82 5.32 5.02
C ARG A 66 -11.26 5.39 5.54
N ARG A 67 -12.06 6.33 5.04
CA ARG A 67 -13.44 6.56 5.51
C ARG A 67 -14.34 5.34 5.35
N LEU A 68 -14.32 4.73 4.16
CA LEU A 68 -15.14 3.56 3.87
C LEU A 68 -14.55 2.29 4.48
N GLY A 69 -13.23 2.24 4.65
CA GLY A 69 -12.58 1.17 5.42
C GLY A 69 -12.99 1.18 6.89
N ASP A 70 -13.02 2.35 7.53
CA ASP A 70 -13.49 2.48 8.91
C ASP A 70 -14.95 2.01 9.05
N HIS A 71 -15.79 2.29 8.06
CA HIS A 71 -17.16 1.75 8.00
C HIS A 71 -17.18 0.22 7.86
N LEU A 72 -16.39 -0.35 6.95
CA LEU A 72 -16.26 -1.80 6.78
C LEU A 72 -15.82 -2.46 8.10
N HIS A 73 -14.80 -1.93 8.75
CA HIS A 73 -14.28 -2.48 10.01
C HIS A 73 -15.26 -2.33 11.16
N GLY A 74 -15.99 -1.22 11.25
CA GLY A 74 -17.09 -1.05 12.20
C GLY A 74 -18.19 -2.10 11.99
N ALA A 75 -18.64 -2.30 10.74
CA ALA A 75 -19.64 -3.30 10.41
C ALA A 75 -19.18 -4.74 10.72
N LEU A 76 -17.90 -5.05 10.48
CA LEU A 76 -17.34 -6.36 10.85
C LEU A 76 -17.29 -6.54 12.38
N ALA A 77 -16.92 -5.50 13.14
CA ALA A 77 -16.93 -5.55 14.59
C ALA A 77 -18.35 -5.73 15.14
N ASP A 78 -19.33 -5.01 14.60
CA ASP A 78 -20.73 -5.12 15.01
C ASP A 78 -21.31 -6.51 14.70
N ALA A 79 -20.98 -7.07 13.53
CA ALA A 79 -21.54 -8.35 13.09
C ALA A 79 -20.86 -9.59 13.71
N LEU A 80 -19.54 -9.51 13.93
CA LEU A 80 -18.72 -10.68 14.28
C LEU A 80 -18.00 -10.53 15.62
N GLY A 81 -18.06 -9.36 16.25
CA GLY A 81 -17.32 -9.04 17.47
C GLY A 81 -17.66 -9.92 18.65
N ASP A 82 -18.85 -10.54 18.69
CA ASP A 82 -19.26 -11.46 19.74
C ASP A 82 -19.40 -12.92 19.29
N HIS A 83 -19.03 -13.23 18.04
CA HIS A 83 -19.22 -14.57 17.49
C HIS A 83 -18.23 -15.57 18.12
N PRO A 84 -18.69 -16.73 18.64
CA PRO A 84 -17.85 -17.67 19.40
C PRO A 84 -16.72 -18.30 18.56
N LEU A 85 -16.90 -18.39 17.24
CA LEU A 85 -15.87 -18.88 16.31
C LEU A 85 -14.96 -17.77 15.76
N VAL A 86 -15.13 -16.51 16.17
CA VAL A 86 -14.32 -15.39 15.70
C VAL A 86 -13.36 -14.96 16.80
N GLY A 87 -12.07 -15.18 16.57
CA GLY A 87 -11.01 -14.76 17.47
C GLY A 87 -10.76 -13.26 17.36
N GLU A 88 -10.49 -12.79 16.14
CA GLU A 88 -10.18 -11.40 15.85
C GLU A 88 -10.66 -11.02 14.43
N ALA A 89 -11.22 -9.82 14.27
CA ALA A 89 -11.40 -9.19 12.98
C ALA A 89 -10.48 -7.96 12.90
N ARG A 90 -9.55 -7.94 11.93
CA ARG A 90 -8.53 -6.89 11.82
C ARG A 90 -8.30 -6.47 10.37
N GLY A 91 -7.76 -5.27 10.19
CA GLY A 91 -7.38 -4.80 8.86
C GLY A 91 -7.15 -3.30 8.80
N ARG A 92 -7.06 -2.78 7.57
CA ARG A 92 -6.89 -1.35 7.31
C ARG A 92 -7.42 -1.00 5.93
N GLY A 93 -8.21 0.08 5.85
CA GLY A 93 -8.81 0.51 4.60
C GLY A 93 -9.73 -0.58 4.06
N PHE A 94 -9.54 -1.00 2.81
CA PHE A 94 -10.33 -2.07 2.20
C PHE A 94 -9.73 -3.47 2.34
N ILE A 95 -8.70 -3.63 3.18
CA ILE A 95 -8.13 -4.94 3.47
C ILE A 95 -8.60 -5.34 4.86
N ALA A 96 -9.42 -6.39 4.95
CA ALA A 96 -9.89 -6.97 6.21
C ALA A 96 -9.63 -8.47 6.23
N GLY A 97 -9.32 -8.99 7.41
CA GLY A 97 -9.18 -10.42 7.68
C GLY A 97 -9.93 -10.78 8.97
N VAL A 98 -10.61 -11.92 8.93
CA VAL A 98 -11.31 -12.49 10.09
C VAL A 98 -10.63 -13.80 10.44
N GLN A 99 -10.13 -13.89 11.68
CA GLN A 99 -9.56 -15.10 12.22
C GLN A 99 -10.68 -15.99 12.78
N ILE A 100 -10.78 -17.19 12.24
CA ILE A 100 -11.69 -18.22 12.75
C ILE A 100 -10.94 -19.09 13.75
N VAL A 101 -11.58 -19.37 14.89
CA VAL A 101 -11.04 -20.18 15.99
C VAL A 101 -12.07 -21.22 16.43
N GLU A 102 -11.59 -22.31 17.04
CA GLU A 102 -12.44 -23.37 17.59
C GLU A 102 -13.02 -22.98 18.95
N ASP A 103 -12.26 -22.25 19.77
CA ASP A 103 -12.71 -21.68 21.05
C ASP A 103 -12.14 -20.26 21.23
N ARG A 104 -12.96 -19.36 21.76
CA ARG A 104 -12.66 -17.94 22.01
C ARG A 104 -11.97 -17.76 23.36
N ALA A 105 -10.99 -18.62 23.66
CA ALA A 105 -10.06 -18.40 24.76
C ALA A 105 -9.14 -17.19 24.42
N PRO A 106 -8.60 -16.44 25.41
CA PRO A 106 -7.74 -15.30 25.13
C PRO A 106 -6.46 -15.76 24.41
N VAL A 107 -6.40 -15.50 23.10
CA VAL A 107 -5.31 -15.97 22.24
C VAL A 107 -4.06 -15.11 22.48
N ALA A 108 -3.10 -15.66 23.23
CA ALA A 108 -1.70 -15.34 23.00
C ALA A 108 -1.36 -15.75 21.56
N SER A 109 -0.81 -14.83 20.78
CA SER A 109 -0.55 -14.96 19.34
C SER A 109 -0.05 -16.36 18.95
N SER A 110 -0.88 -17.16 18.29
CA SER A 110 -0.46 -18.44 17.72
C SER A 110 0.34 -18.19 16.46
N ARG A 111 1.66 -18.08 16.63
CA ARG A 111 2.64 -18.08 15.56
C ARG A 111 2.71 -19.50 14.99
N PRO A 112 2.63 -19.72 13.66
CA PRO A 112 2.80 -21.06 13.11
C PRO A 112 4.27 -21.50 13.30
N SER A 113 4.43 -22.74 13.78
CA SER A 113 5.71 -23.46 13.95
C SER A 113 6.33 -23.86 12.62
#